data_AF-A0A553L9A7-F1
#
_entry.id   AF-A0A553L9A7-F1
#
_cell.length_a   1.000
_cell.length_b   1.000
_cell.length_c   1.000
_cell.angle_alpha   90.00
_cell.angle_beta   90.00
_cell.angle_gamma   90.00
#
_symmetry.space_group_name_H-M   'P 1'
#
loop_
_entity.id
_entity.type
_entity.pdbx_description
1 polymer ?
#
loop_
_entity_poly.entity_id
_entity_poly.type
_entity_poly.pdbx_seq_one_letter_code
_entity_poly.pdbx_strand_id
1 'polypeptide(L)'
;MVKGENDLAIRFYKVGDDYGEFSNFALYPISLLGMQWKTSEHYFQANKFTDPTLFQSVMDAKTPHEAASIGRSPNNKLRDDWESIKIDIMREAVTAKFSQNEKLRNLLLSTQSEKIIEASPADYFWGEGKDGSGRNELGKILMEVRSSLATQTKTKPISPWEYNSDAEPYDFFWSQGEAESILVEWQRFINQMTVQERDEYYENEVPKKWKD
;
A
#
# COMPACT_ATOMS: atom_id res chain seq x y z
N MET A 1 2.45 40.86 3.67
CA MET A 1 2.98 39.49 3.85
C MET A 1 2.26 38.61 2.86
N VAL A 2 2.99 38.07 1.89
CA VAL A 2 2.46 37.24 0.80
C VAL A 2 1.92 35.96 1.41
N LYS A 3 0.64 35.63 1.16
CA LYS A 3 0.08 34.31 1.45
C LYS A 3 0.87 33.30 0.61
N GLY A 4 1.76 32.54 1.24
CA GLY A 4 2.54 31.48 0.60
C GLY A 4 1.60 30.42 0.03
N GLU A 5 1.97 29.90 -1.14
CA GLU A 5 1.27 28.87 -1.90
C GLU A 5 0.74 27.76 -0.98
N ASN A 6 -0.59 27.63 -0.92
CA ASN A 6 -1.25 26.44 -0.40
C ASN A 6 -1.05 25.34 -1.44
N ASP A 7 0.14 24.75 -1.44
CA ASP A 7 0.43 23.51 -2.13
C ASP A 7 -0.48 22.43 -1.50
N LEU A 8 -1.26 21.74 -2.32
CA LEU A 8 -2.43 20.88 -2.00
C LEU A 8 -2.05 19.58 -1.25
N ALA A 9 -1.13 19.64 -0.29
CA ALA A 9 -0.65 18.48 0.43
C ALA A 9 -1.73 17.86 1.34
N ILE A 10 -1.94 16.55 1.17
CA ILE A 10 -2.77 15.71 2.02
C ILE A 10 -2.02 15.46 3.32
N ARG A 11 -2.62 15.88 4.44
CA ARG A 11 -2.08 15.70 5.79
C ARG A 11 -2.94 14.73 6.57
N PHE A 12 -2.31 13.73 7.18
CA PHE A 12 -2.97 12.77 8.06
C PHE A 12 -2.18 12.65 9.36
N TYR A 13 -2.85 12.36 10.48
CA TYR A 13 -2.17 12.16 11.76
C TYR A 13 -2.74 10.98 12.54
N LYS A 14 -4.05 10.99 12.86
CA LYS A 14 -4.69 9.92 13.62
C LYS A 14 -5.59 9.08 12.75
N VAL A 15 -5.86 7.85 13.21
CA VAL A 15 -6.75 6.89 12.54
C VAL A 15 -8.18 7.43 12.38
N GLY A 16 -8.62 8.32 13.27
CA GLY A 16 -9.97 8.91 13.21
C GLY A 16 -10.08 10.20 12.38
N ASP A 17 -8.98 10.70 11.82
CA ASP A 17 -8.97 11.89 10.97
C ASP A 17 -9.17 11.48 9.50
N ASP A 18 -9.36 12.46 8.61
CA ASP A 18 -9.32 12.22 7.16
C ASP A 18 -8.01 11.55 6.77
N TYR A 19 -8.09 10.53 5.90
CA TYR A 19 -6.96 9.68 5.53
C TYR A 19 -6.29 8.95 6.71
N GLY A 20 -7.01 8.74 7.81
CA GLY A 20 -6.53 7.98 8.96
C GLY A 20 -6.12 6.55 8.61
N GLU A 21 -6.60 6.00 7.49
CA GLU A 21 -6.17 4.75 6.91
C GLU A 21 -4.71 4.74 6.48
N PHE A 22 -4.08 5.90 6.26
CA PHE A 22 -2.64 6.00 5.97
C PHE A 22 -1.79 5.75 7.22
N SER A 23 -2.36 5.89 8.42
CA SER A 23 -1.65 5.59 9.66
C SER A 23 -1.33 4.09 9.81
N ASN A 24 -0.12 3.78 10.27
CA ASN A 24 0.30 2.40 10.57
C ASN A 24 -0.46 1.78 11.76
N PHE A 25 -1.20 2.60 12.51
CA PHE A 25 -2.05 2.20 13.62
C PHE A 25 -3.46 1.80 13.15
N ALA A 26 -3.82 2.06 11.90
CA ALA A 26 -5.11 1.63 11.35
C ALA A 26 -5.17 0.10 11.28
N LEU A 27 -6.31 -0.47 11.69
CA LEU A 27 -6.54 -1.91 11.83
C LEU A 27 -6.80 -2.58 10.48
N TYR A 28 -5.76 -2.65 9.66
CA TYR A 28 -5.73 -3.39 8.41
C TYR A 28 -4.71 -4.52 8.53
N PRO A 29 -5.17 -5.76 8.71
CA PRO A 29 -4.28 -6.91 8.78
C PRO A 29 -3.45 -7.05 7.50
N ILE A 30 -2.19 -7.46 7.66
CA ILE A 30 -1.28 -7.72 6.55
C ILE A 30 -0.63 -9.09 6.68
N SER A 31 -0.41 -9.74 5.55
CA SER A 31 0.29 -11.02 5.43
C SER A 31 1.72 -10.77 4.96
N LEU A 32 2.72 -11.07 5.79
CA LEU A 32 4.14 -10.92 5.45
C LEU A 32 4.96 -12.06 6.03
N LEU A 33 5.88 -12.61 5.23
CA LEU A 33 6.76 -13.73 5.59
C LEU A 33 5.98 -14.95 6.13
N GLY A 34 4.83 -15.26 5.54
CA GLY A 34 3.95 -16.36 5.95
C GLY A 34 3.21 -16.13 7.28
N MET A 35 3.33 -14.94 7.87
CA MET A 35 2.70 -14.56 9.13
C MET A 35 1.60 -13.51 8.93
N GLN A 36 0.58 -13.56 9.78
CA GLN A 36 -0.50 -12.58 9.83
C GLN A 36 -0.19 -11.53 10.91
N TRP A 37 -0.24 -10.27 10.53
CA TRP A 37 0.02 -9.12 11.40
C TRP A 37 -1.24 -8.28 11.52
N LYS A 38 -1.59 -7.89 12.76
CA LYS A 38 -2.80 -7.09 13.03
C LYS A 38 -2.74 -5.70 12.36
N THR A 39 -1.56 -5.11 12.30
CA THR A 39 -1.29 -3.82 11.64
C THR A 39 0.16 -3.76 11.13
N SER A 40 0.45 -2.80 10.25
CA SER A 40 1.83 -2.45 9.87
C SER A 40 2.72 -2.09 11.07
N GLU A 41 2.16 -1.46 12.11
CA GLU A 41 2.89 -1.16 13.35
C GLU A 41 3.38 -2.44 14.07
N HIS A 42 2.58 -3.52 14.10
CA HIS A 42 3.03 -4.77 14.72
C HIS A 42 4.23 -5.36 13.98
N TYR A 43 4.18 -5.40 12.64
CA TYR A 43 5.30 -5.87 11.82
C TYR A 43 6.55 -5.03 12.06
N PHE A 44 6.41 -3.71 12.02
CA PHE A 44 7.53 -2.78 12.19
C PHE A 44 8.18 -2.90 13.57
N GLN A 45 7.39 -2.93 14.63
CA GLN A 45 7.90 -3.01 16.00
C GLN A 45 8.50 -4.39 16.32
N ALA A 46 7.96 -5.48 15.76
CA ALA A 46 8.50 -6.82 16.00
C ALA A 46 9.88 -6.98 15.34
N ASN A 47 10.05 -6.46 14.13
CA ASN A 47 11.29 -6.54 13.35
C ASN A 47 12.47 -5.73 13.94
N LYS A 48 12.23 -4.95 15.00
CA LYS A 48 13.29 -4.33 15.81
C LYS A 48 14.14 -5.34 16.58
N PHE A 49 13.60 -6.52 16.86
CA PHE A 49 14.18 -7.47 17.78
C PHE A 49 14.68 -8.71 17.06
N THR A 50 15.90 -9.14 17.38
CA THR A 50 16.39 -10.49 17.06
C THR A 50 16.06 -11.49 18.17
N ASP A 51 15.68 -11.01 19.36
CA ASP A 51 15.16 -11.82 20.46
C ASP A 51 13.77 -12.35 20.10
N PRO A 52 13.59 -13.69 19.95
CA PRO A 52 12.31 -14.29 19.59
C PRO A 52 11.19 -14.02 20.60
N THR A 53 11.55 -13.85 21.88
CA THR A 53 10.57 -13.59 22.96
C THR A 53 9.97 -12.19 22.80
N LEU A 54 10.81 -11.20 22.56
CA LEU A 54 10.36 -9.82 22.32
C LEU A 54 9.60 -9.73 20.99
N PHE A 55 10.11 -10.36 19.93
CA PHE A 55 9.42 -10.44 18.64
C PHE A 55 7.99 -10.99 18.80
N GLN A 56 7.85 -12.13 19.46
CA GLN A 56 6.54 -12.76 19.69
C GLN A 56 5.65 -11.90 20.58
N SER A 57 6.20 -11.26 21.63
CA SER A 57 5.42 -10.38 22.50
C SER A 57 4.80 -9.20 21.76
N VAL A 58 5.51 -8.63 20.78
CA VAL A 58 4.99 -7.55 19.93
C VAL A 58 3.94 -8.09 18.96
N MET A 59 4.15 -9.26 18.38
CA MET A 59 3.19 -9.90 17.48
C MET A 59 1.87 -10.21 18.20
N ASP A 60 1.94 -10.67 19.45
CA ASP A 60 0.79 -11.05 20.26
C ASP A 60 0.04 -9.87 20.87
N ALA A 61 0.67 -8.69 20.95
CA ALA A 61 0.08 -7.45 21.47
C ALA A 61 -1.34 -7.21 20.91
N LYS A 62 -2.28 -6.80 21.75
CA LYS A 62 -3.70 -6.70 21.35
C LYS A 62 -3.97 -5.48 20.50
N THR A 63 -3.17 -4.43 20.67
CA THR A 63 -3.38 -3.13 20.01
C THR A 63 -2.07 -2.61 19.44
N PRO A 64 -2.12 -1.78 18.38
CA PRO A 64 -0.92 -1.13 17.83
C PRO A 64 -0.21 -0.24 18.86
N HIS A 65 -0.95 0.33 19.82
CA HIS A 65 -0.36 1.09 20.93
C HIS A 65 0.47 0.21 21.88
N GLU A 66 0.00 -1.00 22.18
CA GLU A 66 0.73 -1.97 22.99
C GLU A 66 1.99 -2.46 22.25
N ALA A 67 1.86 -2.80 20.96
CA ALA A 67 3.01 -3.14 20.10
C ALA A 67 4.06 -2.02 20.08
N ALA A 68 3.61 -0.76 19.91
CA ALA A 68 4.48 0.42 19.96
C ALA A 68 5.12 0.63 21.33
N SER A 69 4.38 0.39 22.42
CA SER A 69 4.91 0.51 23.79
C SER A 69 6.05 -0.48 24.04
N ILE A 70 5.89 -1.74 23.63
CA ILE A 70 6.93 -2.77 23.75
C ILE A 70 8.13 -2.40 22.86
N GLY A 71 7.87 -2.04 21.59
CA GLY A 71 8.89 -1.71 20.60
C GLY A 71 9.68 -0.42 20.86
N ARG A 72 9.16 0.49 21.70
CA ARG A 72 9.81 1.75 22.09
C ARG A 72 10.40 1.73 23.50
N SER A 73 10.25 0.62 24.23
CA SER A 73 10.82 0.50 25.57
C SER A 73 12.35 0.65 25.52
N PRO A 74 12.94 1.57 26.30
CA PRO A 74 14.39 1.81 26.29
C PRO A 74 15.18 0.64 26.89
N ASN A 75 14.51 -0.29 27.58
CA ASN A 75 15.14 -1.47 28.18
C ASN A 75 15.36 -2.60 27.18
N ASN A 76 14.75 -2.53 26.00
CA ASN A 76 14.82 -3.60 25.01
C ASN A 76 15.99 -3.37 24.05
N LYS A 77 16.85 -4.37 23.88
CA LYS A 77 17.95 -4.30 22.93
C LYS A 77 17.40 -4.43 21.50
N LEU A 78 17.60 -3.40 20.69
CA LEU A 78 17.33 -3.44 19.26
C LEU A 78 18.41 -4.25 18.53
N ARG A 79 18.07 -4.75 17.34
CA ARG A 79 19.04 -5.30 16.40
C ARG A 79 20.08 -4.26 15.99
N ASP A 80 21.31 -4.73 15.77
CA ASP A 80 22.47 -3.85 15.57
C ASP A 80 22.39 -3.04 14.24
N ASP A 81 21.68 -3.57 13.24
CA ASP A 81 21.45 -2.97 11.91
C ASP A 81 20.16 -2.14 11.80
N TRP A 82 19.45 -1.90 12.92
CA TRP A 82 18.11 -1.30 12.92
C TRP A 82 18.03 0.03 12.16
N GLU A 83 18.97 0.94 12.42
CA GLU A 83 18.96 2.28 11.82
C GLU A 83 19.10 2.24 10.29
N SER A 84 19.80 1.24 9.75
CA SER A 84 19.94 1.05 8.30
C SER A 84 18.71 0.43 7.64
N ILE A 85 17.98 -0.45 8.33
CA ILE A 85 16.91 -1.24 7.70
C ILE A 85 15.49 -0.73 7.98
N LYS A 86 15.30 0.14 8.98
CA LYS A 86 13.96 0.55 9.44
C LYS A 86 13.08 1.13 8.33
N ILE A 87 13.67 1.84 7.37
CA ILE A 87 12.94 2.39 6.22
C ILE A 87 12.42 1.26 5.34
N ASP A 88 13.25 0.26 5.06
CA ASP A 88 12.89 -0.87 4.20
C ASP A 88 11.81 -1.75 4.86
N ILE A 89 11.94 -2.02 6.16
CA ILE A 89 10.92 -2.74 6.95
C ILE A 89 9.58 -2.00 6.92
N MET A 90 9.60 -0.67 7.05
CA MET A 90 8.37 0.13 6.96
C MET A 90 7.80 0.11 5.54
N ARG A 91 8.65 0.24 4.51
CA ARG A 91 8.23 0.17 3.11
C ARG A 91 7.56 -1.15 2.79
N GLU A 92 8.10 -2.27 3.27
CA GLU A 92 7.51 -3.60 3.11
C GLU A 92 6.11 -3.67 3.75
N ALA A 93 5.99 -3.20 4.99
CA ALA A 93 4.71 -3.18 5.71
C ALA A 93 3.64 -2.32 5.04
N VAL A 94 4.03 -1.14 4.56
CA VAL A 94 3.13 -0.23 3.83
C VAL A 94 2.76 -0.82 2.47
N THR A 95 3.73 -1.37 1.74
CA THR A 95 3.47 -2.04 0.45
C THR A 95 2.45 -3.15 0.62
N ALA A 96 2.65 -4.05 1.60
CA ALA A 96 1.71 -5.13 1.88
C ALA A 96 0.31 -4.62 2.22
N LYS A 97 0.20 -3.59 3.06
CA LYS A 97 -1.08 -2.99 3.45
C LYS A 97 -1.87 -2.46 2.25
N PHE A 98 -1.21 -1.74 1.36
CA PHE A 98 -1.87 -1.11 0.21
C PHE A 98 -1.98 -2.04 -1.01
N SER A 99 -1.20 -3.11 -1.10
CA SER A 99 -1.33 -4.10 -2.18
C SER A 99 -2.39 -5.17 -1.87
N GLN A 100 -2.53 -5.56 -0.59
CA GLN A 100 -3.45 -6.63 -0.17
C GLN A 100 -4.89 -6.13 0.06
N ASN A 101 -5.10 -4.82 0.20
CA ASN A 101 -6.42 -4.24 0.42
C ASN A 101 -6.81 -3.30 -0.73
N GLU A 102 -7.75 -3.73 -1.57
CA GLU A 102 -8.19 -2.97 -2.74
C GLU A 102 -8.76 -1.59 -2.40
N LYS A 103 -9.49 -1.45 -1.28
CA LYS A 103 -10.06 -0.16 -0.87
C LYS A 103 -8.95 0.82 -0.55
N LEU A 104 -7.93 0.38 0.19
CA LEU A 104 -6.78 1.20 0.52
C LEU A 104 -5.94 1.53 -0.71
N ARG A 105 -5.73 0.55 -1.59
CA ARG A 105 -5.06 0.75 -2.88
C ARG A 105 -5.70 1.89 -3.65
N ASN A 106 -7.02 1.83 -3.82
CA ASN A 106 -7.78 2.83 -4.57
C ASN A 106 -7.74 4.19 -3.86
N LEU A 107 -7.84 4.22 -2.52
CA LEU A 107 -7.68 5.44 -1.74
C LEU A 107 -6.31 6.09 -1.97
N LEU A 108 -5.22 5.31 -1.92
CA LEU A 108 -3.88 5.82 -2.15
C LEU A 108 -3.69 6.32 -3.58
N LEU A 109 -4.19 5.59 -4.58
CA LEU A 109 -4.13 6.02 -5.98
C LEU A 109 -4.97 7.27 -6.25
N SER A 110 -6.09 7.45 -5.53
CA SER A 110 -6.95 8.64 -5.66
C SER A 110 -6.25 9.94 -5.26
N THR A 111 -5.14 9.86 -4.51
CA THR A 111 -4.30 11.02 -4.17
C THR A 111 -3.46 11.55 -5.34
N GLN A 112 -3.45 10.84 -6.48
CA GLN A 112 -2.79 11.27 -7.71
C GLN A 112 -1.33 11.72 -7.49
N SER A 113 -1.00 12.97 -7.84
CA SER A 113 0.33 13.56 -7.65
C SER A 113 0.48 14.34 -6.34
N GLU A 114 -0.56 14.38 -5.50
CA GLU A 114 -0.54 15.20 -4.28
C GLU A 114 0.52 14.72 -3.30
N LYS A 115 1.11 15.67 -2.58
CA LYS A 115 2.08 15.35 -1.53
C LYS A 115 1.36 14.77 -0.32
N ILE A 116 1.85 13.64 0.18
CA ILE A 116 1.31 12.99 1.38
C ILE A 116 2.23 13.30 2.56
N ILE A 117 1.66 13.80 3.66
CA ILE A 117 2.39 14.23 4.84
C ILE A 117 1.79 13.62 6.11
N GLU A 118 2.62 12.93 6.90
CA GLU A 118 2.27 12.55 8.26
C GLU A 118 2.44 13.78 9.17
N ALA A 119 1.32 14.39 9.55
CA ALA A 119 1.22 15.62 10.33
C ALA A 119 1.43 15.40 11.84
N SER A 120 2.38 14.53 12.20
CA SER A 120 2.74 14.28 13.59
C SER A 120 3.55 15.46 14.16
N PRO A 121 3.08 16.16 15.21
CA PRO A 121 3.80 17.30 15.77
C PRO A 121 5.05 16.91 16.57
N ALA A 122 5.16 15.62 16.95
CA ALA A 122 6.23 15.12 17.81
C ALA A 122 7.25 14.25 17.06
N ASP A 123 6.89 13.70 15.90
CA ASP A 123 7.77 12.83 15.13
C ASP A 123 8.38 13.59 13.94
N TYR A 124 9.68 13.90 14.06
CA TYR A 124 10.45 14.60 13.04
C TYR A 124 11.13 13.64 12.05
N PHE A 125 11.05 12.33 12.25
CA PHE A 125 11.63 11.36 11.34
C PHE A 125 10.56 10.81 10.40
N TRP A 126 9.50 10.22 10.94
CA TRP A 126 8.42 9.65 10.15
C TRP A 126 7.47 10.73 9.64
N GLY A 127 7.23 11.78 10.44
CA GLY A 127 6.35 12.90 10.14
C GLY A 127 7.05 14.24 9.91
N GLU A 128 6.22 15.29 9.81
CA GLU A 128 6.67 16.67 9.53
C GLU A 128 7.13 17.45 10.76
N GLY A 129 6.85 16.97 11.98
CA GLY A 129 7.16 17.70 13.21
C GLY A 129 6.31 18.98 13.38
N LYS A 130 6.39 19.62 14.54
CA LYS A 130 5.56 20.79 14.86
C LYS A 130 5.81 22.00 13.95
N ASP A 131 7.03 22.14 13.44
CA ASP A 131 7.48 23.27 12.60
C ASP A 131 7.56 22.94 11.10
N GLY A 132 7.19 21.71 10.71
CA GLY A 132 7.26 21.25 9.32
C GLY A 132 8.67 20.90 8.81
N SER A 133 9.70 20.93 9.66
CA SER A 133 11.09 20.60 9.29
C SER A 133 11.41 19.10 9.36
N GLY A 134 10.45 18.28 9.82
CA GLY A 134 10.56 16.84 9.87
C GLY A 134 10.75 16.21 8.50
N ARG A 135 11.35 15.02 8.48
CA ARG A 135 11.74 14.33 7.26
C ARG A 135 10.56 13.74 6.50
N ASN A 136 9.42 13.52 7.14
CA ASN A 136 8.23 12.92 6.54
C ASN A 136 8.53 11.61 5.79
N GLU A 137 9.35 10.72 6.37
CA GLU A 137 9.74 9.46 5.73
C GLU A 137 8.53 8.55 5.45
N LEU A 138 7.50 8.57 6.30
CA LEU A 138 6.30 7.77 6.06
C LEU A 138 5.53 8.28 4.83
N GLY A 139 5.35 9.60 4.72
CA GLY A 139 4.74 10.21 3.55
C GLY A 139 5.50 9.91 2.25
N LYS A 140 6.83 9.93 2.29
CA LYS A 140 7.68 9.53 1.14
C LYS A 140 7.45 8.08 0.75
N ILE A 141 7.42 7.16 1.71
CA ILE A 141 7.13 5.74 1.46
C ILE A 141 5.75 5.57 0.82
N LEU A 142 4.71 6.26 1.32
CA LEU A 142 3.36 6.18 0.76
C LEU A 142 3.34 6.64 -0.71
N MET A 143 4.05 7.73 -1.03
CA MET A 143 4.16 8.24 -2.41
C MET A 143 4.97 7.30 -3.32
N GLU A 144 6.01 6.64 -2.79
CA GLU A 144 6.78 5.61 -3.48
C GLU A 144 5.88 4.40 -3.81
N VAL A 145 5.19 3.86 -2.81
CA VAL A 145 4.25 2.74 -2.96
C VAL A 145 3.13 3.08 -3.94
N ARG A 146 2.57 4.29 -3.87
CA ARG A 146 1.59 4.80 -4.84
C ARG A 146 2.14 4.71 -6.27
N SER A 147 3.37 5.14 -6.49
CA SER A 147 4.01 5.15 -7.81
C SER A 147 4.25 3.73 -8.32
N SER A 148 4.70 2.82 -7.45
CA SER A 148 4.88 1.39 -7.78
C SER A 148 3.55 0.73 -8.13
N LEU A 149 2.49 0.95 -7.35
CA LEU A 149 1.16 0.41 -7.60
C LEU A 149 0.56 0.97 -8.89
N ALA A 150 0.75 2.26 -9.17
CA ALA A 150 0.32 2.90 -10.42
C ALA A 150 1.08 2.38 -11.65
N THR A 151 2.30 1.86 -11.48
CA THR A 151 3.06 1.25 -12.57
C THR A 151 2.60 -0.19 -12.82
N GLN A 152 2.37 -0.97 -11.76
CA GLN A 152 1.78 -2.33 -11.86
C GLN A 152 0.41 -2.32 -12.54
N THR A 153 -0.35 -1.24 -12.38
CA THR A 153 -1.64 -1.09 -13.06
C THR A 153 -1.50 -0.75 -14.56
N LYS A 154 -0.40 -0.10 -14.96
CA LYS A 154 -0.15 0.35 -16.34
C LYS A 154 0.51 -0.70 -17.23
N THR A 155 1.14 -1.72 -16.67
CA THR A 155 1.65 -2.85 -17.46
C THR A 155 0.48 -3.61 -18.06
N LYS A 156 0.44 -3.73 -19.40
CA LYS A 156 -0.57 -4.52 -20.11
C LYS A 156 -0.52 -5.96 -19.57
N PRO A 157 -1.59 -6.46 -18.91
CA PRO A 157 -1.65 -7.85 -18.46
C PRO A 157 -1.82 -8.77 -19.68
N ILE A 158 -1.62 -10.08 -19.48
CA ILE A 158 -1.99 -11.08 -20.48
C ILE A 158 -3.50 -10.95 -20.73
N SER A 159 -3.90 -10.73 -21.98
CA SER A 159 -5.31 -10.70 -22.33
C SER A 159 -5.91 -12.11 -22.34
N PRO A 160 -7.24 -12.27 -22.14
CA PRO A 160 -7.87 -13.57 -22.13
C PRO A 160 -7.57 -14.42 -23.39
N TRP A 161 -7.54 -13.80 -24.57
CA TRP A 161 -7.24 -14.48 -25.83
C TRP A 161 -5.75 -14.78 -26.06
N GLU A 162 -4.85 -14.11 -25.36
CA GLU A 162 -3.42 -14.49 -25.32
C GLU A 162 -3.19 -15.67 -24.37
N TYR A 163 -3.98 -15.79 -23.30
CA TYR A 163 -3.90 -16.91 -22.35
C TYR A 163 -4.56 -18.18 -22.90
N ASN A 164 -5.77 -18.06 -23.46
CA ASN A 164 -6.48 -19.17 -24.07
C ASN A 164 -7.28 -18.67 -25.29
N SER A 165 -6.72 -18.85 -26.48
CA SER A 165 -7.35 -18.43 -27.74
C SER A 165 -8.60 -19.22 -28.11
N ASP A 166 -8.75 -20.43 -27.59
CA ASP A 166 -9.83 -21.36 -27.96
C ASP A 166 -11.07 -21.17 -27.07
N ALA A 167 -10.89 -20.67 -25.84
CA ALA A 167 -12.01 -20.36 -24.95
C ALA A 167 -12.90 -19.23 -25.49
N GLU A 168 -14.20 -19.37 -25.29
CA GLU A 168 -15.19 -18.33 -25.54
C GLU A 168 -15.30 -17.39 -24.32
N PRO A 169 -15.70 -16.11 -24.48
CA PRO A 169 -15.76 -15.16 -23.36
C PRO A 169 -16.68 -15.59 -22.22
N TYR A 170 -17.70 -16.38 -22.56
CA TYR A 170 -18.74 -16.84 -21.63
C TYR A 170 -18.48 -18.26 -21.09
N ASP A 171 -17.31 -18.86 -21.40
CA ASP A 171 -16.98 -20.19 -20.92
C ASP A 171 -16.81 -20.23 -19.39
N PHE A 172 -17.34 -21.29 -18.79
CA PHE A 172 -17.18 -21.56 -17.35
C PHE A 172 -15.70 -21.62 -16.91
N PHE A 173 -14.80 -21.93 -17.84
CA PHE A 173 -13.34 -21.88 -17.67
C PHE A 173 -12.88 -20.58 -16.97
N TRP A 174 -13.45 -19.43 -17.34
CA TRP A 174 -13.05 -18.13 -16.79
C TRP A 174 -13.44 -17.92 -15.32
N SER A 175 -14.26 -18.79 -14.75
CA SER A 175 -14.64 -18.76 -13.33
C SER A 175 -13.75 -19.63 -12.44
N GLN A 176 -12.66 -20.17 -12.98
CA GLN A 176 -11.85 -21.19 -12.31
C GLN A 176 -10.38 -20.78 -12.20
N GLY A 177 -9.90 -20.67 -10.96
CA GLY A 177 -8.48 -20.61 -10.64
C GLY A 177 -7.73 -19.49 -11.36
N GLU A 178 -6.66 -19.84 -12.08
CA GLU A 178 -5.79 -18.87 -12.77
C GLU A 178 -6.53 -18.10 -13.87
N ALA A 179 -7.49 -18.72 -14.56
CA ALA A 179 -8.25 -18.07 -15.63
C ALA A 179 -9.10 -16.89 -15.11
N GLU A 180 -9.64 -17.01 -13.89
CA GLU A 180 -10.36 -15.92 -13.22
C GLU A 180 -9.43 -14.71 -12.98
N SER A 181 -8.21 -14.98 -12.50
CA SER A 181 -7.20 -13.93 -12.29
C SER A 181 -6.86 -13.18 -13.58
N ILE A 182 -6.68 -13.91 -14.69
CA ILE A 182 -6.41 -13.31 -16.02
C ILE A 182 -7.56 -12.38 -16.44
N LEU A 183 -8.81 -12.84 -16.32
CA LEU A 183 -9.97 -12.03 -16.69
C LEU A 183 -10.10 -10.78 -15.83
N VAL A 184 -9.89 -10.91 -14.51
CA VAL A 184 -9.96 -9.81 -13.55
C VAL A 184 -8.85 -8.78 -13.79
N GLU A 185 -7.61 -9.22 -14.02
CA GLU A 185 -6.48 -8.34 -14.29
C GLU A 185 -6.66 -7.58 -15.60
N TRP A 186 -7.09 -8.27 -16.66
CA TRP A 186 -7.43 -7.64 -17.93
C TRP A 186 -8.56 -6.60 -17.76
N GLN A 187 -9.66 -6.95 -17.11
CA GLN A 187 -10.76 -6.00 -16.87
C GLN A 187 -10.31 -4.78 -16.05
N ARG A 188 -9.45 -4.98 -15.04
CA ARG A 188 -8.86 -3.89 -14.25
C ARG A 188 -7.99 -2.97 -15.11
N PHE A 189 -7.25 -3.51 -16.08
CA PHE A 189 -6.45 -2.70 -17.02
C PHE A 189 -7.35 -1.84 -17.92
N ILE A 190 -8.40 -2.44 -18.49
CA ILE A 190 -9.39 -1.74 -19.34
C ILE A 190 -10.12 -0.62 -18.57
N ASN A 191 -10.46 -0.88 -17.31
CA ASN A 191 -11.20 0.08 -16.48
C ASN A 191 -10.40 1.34 -16.11
N GLN A 192 -9.08 1.32 -16.28
CA GLN A 192 -8.22 2.49 -16.04
C GLN A 192 -8.09 3.41 -17.26
N MET A 193 -8.41 2.90 -18.44
CA MET A 193 -8.37 3.67 -19.67
C MET A 193 -9.47 4.73 -19.66
N THR A 194 -9.17 5.89 -20.23
CA THR A 194 -10.18 6.85 -20.65
C THR A 194 -11.12 6.21 -21.68
N VAL A 195 -12.29 6.81 -21.92
CA VAL A 195 -13.24 6.32 -22.93
C VAL A 195 -12.56 6.22 -24.30
N GLN A 196 -11.79 7.24 -24.69
CA GLN A 196 -11.08 7.24 -25.98
C GLN A 196 -10.03 6.13 -26.08
N GLU A 197 -9.17 5.98 -25.05
CA GLU A 197 -8.15 4.92 -25.04
C GLU A 197 -8.79 3.53 -25.05
N ARG A 198 -9.93 3.36 -24.36
CA ARG A 198 -10.68 2.11 -24.34
C ARG A 198 -11.25 1.80 -25.72
N ASP A 199 -11.89 2.76 -26.37
CA ASP A 199 -12.46 2.57 -27.70
C ASP A 199 -11.36 2.19 -28.71
N GLU A 200 -10.23 2.87 -28.69
CA GLU A 200 -9.06 2.53 -29.51
C GLU A 200 -8.51 1.13 -29.20
N TYR A 201 -8.44 0.74 -27.92
CA TYR A 201 -8.02 -0.60 -27.52
C TYR A 201 -9.00 -1.69 -27.99
N TYR A 202 -10.31 -1.49 -27.82
CA TYR A 202 -11.32 -2.43 -28.29
C TYR A 202 -11.37 -2.55 -29.80
N GLU A 203 -11.06 -1.47 -30.53
CA GLU A 203 -10.98 -1.51 -31.99
C GLU A 203 -9.79 -2.36 -32.45
N ASN A 204 -8.61 -2.13 -31.88
CA ASN A 204 -7.35 -2.63 -32.43
C ASN A 204 -6.85 -3.95 -31.81
N GLU A 205 -7.10 -4.19 -30.51
CA GLU A 205 -6.45 -5.26 -29.75
C GLU A 205 -7.40 -6.41 -29.37
N VAL A 206 -8.71 -6.14 -29.25
CA VAL A 206 -9.71 -7.13 -28.82
C VAL A 206 -10.20 -7.97 -30.03
N PRO A 207 -10.15 -9.32 -30.00
CA PRO A 207 -10.68 -10.14 -31.07
C PRO A 207 -12.20 -9.98 -31.20
N LYS A 208 -12.72 -10.15 -32.42
CA LYS A 208 -14.15 -9.95 -32.72
C LYS A 208 -15.09 -10.70 -31.75
N LYS A 209 -14.76 -11.95 -31.39
CA LYS A 209 -15.57 -12.77 -30.47
C LYS A 209 -15.63 -12.23 -29.03
N TRP A 210 -14.74 -11.32 -28.64
CA TRP A 210 -14.67 -10.68 -27.32
C TRP A 210 -15.25 -9.25 -27.31
N LYS A 211 -15.82 -8.78 -28.42
CA LYS A 211 -16.41 -7.42 -28.54
C LYS A 211 -17.91 -7.37 -28.26
N ASP A 212 -18.58 -8.52 -28.17
CA ASP A 212 -20.03 -8.66 -28.09
C ASP A 212 -20.54 -8.85 -26.65
#